data_AF-A0A346II50-F1
#
_entry.id   AF-A0A346II50-F1
#
_cell.length_a   1.000
_cell.length_b   1.000
_cell.length_c   1.000
_cell.angle_alpha   90.00
_cell.angle_beta   90.00
_cell.angle_gamma   90.00
#
_symmetry.space_group_name_H-M   'P 1'
#
loop_
_entity.id
_entity.type
_entity.pdbx_description
1 polymer ?
#
loop_
_entity_poly.entity_id
_entity_poly.type
_entity_poly.pdbx_seq_one_letter_code
_entity_poly.pdbx_strand_id
1 'polypeptide(L)'
;MIPLIVACVVIVCCLYSFSTRGYDYWQKKGVQHEKPLPFIGSAGRIFAQKMSMTEYFTELYRKYPKEKLVGYYFSREKAVVLRDPELVKCVLITDFQYFYRRGINYHKDVVEPMFKNLFFADGDLWKLLRQRMTPAFTSGKLKAMFPLIVERTERLQRTAAAAAERGAEVDVRDLMARYTTDFIGACGFGIDANSIDDEDAPFRKLGKRIFTPSLRDIIVTVAKWLAPDLFKCLRTVAPEVEQDTLSLVRSIMEQRNYQPSGRNDFIDLLLELKQKGKIVGESIEHRNSDGTSKIAELELDNLLMAAQVFVFFAAGFETSSSATSYTLHQLALHPDQQAKCQLEIDGVLTRYGGKLCYEA
;
A
#
# COMPACT_ATOMS: atom_id res chain seq x y z
N MET A 1 -48.75 -5.15 23.01
CA MET A 1 -48.72 -5.40 21.55
C MET A 1 -48.61 -4.10 20.76
N ILE A 2 -49.61 -3.22 20.76
CA ILE A 2 -49.61 -1.96 20.00
C ILE A 2 -48.42 -1.01 20.35
N PRO A 3 -48.07 -0.76 21.62
CA PRO A 3 -46.95 0.11 21.96
C PRO A 3 -45.59 -0.40 21.46
N LEU A 4 -45.42 -1.73 21.45
CA LEU A 4 -44.21 -2.38 20.95
C LEU A 4 -44.09 -2.21 19.43
N ILE A 5 -45.19 -2.40 18.70
CA ILE A 5 -45.23 -2.19 17.25
C ILE A 5 -44.91 -0.74 16.89
N VAL A 6 -45.53 0.22 17.60
CA VAL A 6 -45.25 1.66 17.40
C VAL A 6 -43.78 1.98 17.68
N ALA A 7 -43.22 1.48 18.79
CA ALA A 7 -41.81 1.66 19.11
C ALA A 7 -40.89 1.08 18.01
N CYS A 8 -41.18 -0.13 17.51
CA CYS A 8 -40.42 -0.73 16.41
C CYS A 8 -40.49 0.11 15.13
N VAL A 9 -41.68 0.62 14.76
CA VAL A 9 -41.84 1.48 13.58
C VAL A 9 -41.06 2.77 13.72
N VAL A 10 -41.12 3.42 14.90
CA VAL A 10 -40.35 4.63 15.18
C VAL A 10 -38.85 4.36 15.07
N ILE A 11 -38.36 3.27 15.66
CA ILE A 11 -36.95 2.87 15.56
C ILE A 11 -36.54 2.67 14.11
N VAL A 12 -37.32 1.94 13.31
CA VAL A 12 -37.03 1.70 11.89
C VAL A 12 -37.03 3.01 11.09
N CYS A 13 -38.00 3.90 11.32
CA CYS A 13 -38.04 5.21 10.67
C CYS A 13 -36.83 6.09 11.06
N CYS A 14 -36.46 6.12 12.34
CA CYS A 14 -35.27 6.83 12.81
C CYS A 14 -33.99 6.26 12.20
N LEU A 15 -33.86 4.94 12.15
CA LEU A 15 -32.74 4.24 11.56
C LEU A 15 -32.63 4.50 10.05
N TYR A 16 -33.75 4.39 9.33
CA TYR A 16 -33.82 4.71 7.91
C TYR A 16 -33.41 6.17 7.66
N SER A 17 -34.03 7.12 8.37
CA SER A 17 -33.74 8.54 8.22
C SER A 17 -32.29 8.88 8.58
N PHE A 18 -31.72 8.25 9.61
CA PHE A 18 -30.31 8.43 9.97
C PHE A 18 -29.38 7.92 8.86
N SER A 19 -29.70 6.74 8.31
CA SER A 19 -28.88 6.07 7.31
C SER A 19 -28.90 6.76 5.94
N THR A 20 -30.04 7.32 5.52
CA THR A 20 -30.19 7.98 4.21
C THR A 20 -29.92 9.47 4.24
N ARG A 21 -29.66 10.05 5.42
CA ARG A 21 -29.35 11.47 5.58
C ARG A 21 -28.13 11.86 4.75
N GLY A 22 -28.33 12.68 3.73
CA GLY A 22 -27.27 13.20 2.84
C GLY A 22 -27.09 12.44 1.52
N TYR A 23 -27.91 11.42 1.26
CA TYR A 23 -27.94 10.69 -0.02
C TYR A 23 -28.52 11.50 -1.20
N ASP A 24 -28.99 12.71 -0.95
CA ASP A 24 -29.42 13.68 -1.96
C ASP A 24 -28.31 14.68 -2.34
N TYR A 25 -27.11 14.58 -1.75
CA TYR A 25 -26.02 15.53 -1.97
C TYR A 25 -25.62 15.67 -3.44
N TRP A 26 -25.34 14.55 -4.14
CA TRP A 26 -24.91 14.60 -5.53
C TRP A 26 -26.02 15.09 -6.45
N GLN A 27 -27.27 14.69 -6.17
CA GLN A 27 -28.44 15.21 -6.87
C GLN A 27 -28.58 16.73 -6.73
N LYS A 28 -28.44 17.27 -5.52
CA LYS A 28 -28.46 18.73 -5.26
C LYS A 28 -27.33 19.49 -5.93
N LYS A 29 -26.20 18.81 -6.21
CA LYS A 29 -25.06 19.38 -6.93
C LYS A 29 -25.17 19.22 -8.46
N GLY A 30 -26.23 18.60 -8.96
CA GLY A 30 -26.39 18.33 -10.39
C GLY A 30 -25.41 17.28 -10.92
N VAL A 31 -24.85 16.43 -10.05
CA VAL A 31 -23.87 15.41 -10.39
C VAL A 31 -24.55 14.05 -10.51
N GLN A 32 -24.29 13.36 -11.63
CA GLN A 32 -24.73 11.96 -11.80
C GLN A 32 -24.05 11.07 -10.77
N HIS A 33 -24.82 10.16 -10.17
CA HIS A 33 -24.31 9.30 -9.11
C HIS A 33 -24.98 7.93 -9.08
N GLU A 34 -24.27 6.96 -8.49
CA GLU A 34 -24.82 5.64 -8.22
C GLU A 34 -25.81 5.70 -7.06
N LYS A 35 -26.97 5.06 -7.24
CA LYS A 35 -28.04 5.09 -6.23
C LYS A 35 -27.59 4.37 -4.95
N PRO A 36 -27.63 5.03 -3.78
CA PRO A 36 -27.25 4.40 -2.53
C PRO A 36 -28.38 3.56 -1.93
N LEU A 37 -28.01 2.52 -1.20
CA LEU A 37 -28.90 1.77 -0.31
C LEU A 37 -28.70 2.25 1.14
N PRO A 38 -29.74 2.17 1.99
CA PRO A 38 -29.62 2.48 3.42
C PRO A 38 -28.43 1.76 4.06
N PHE A 39 -27.68 2.49 4.91
CA PHE A 39 -26.48 2.07 5.66
C PHE A 39 -25.22 1.79 4.84
N ILE A 40 -25.34 1.10 3.70
CA ILE A 40 -24.20 0.59 2.93
C ILE A 40 -23.83 1.47 1.73
N GLY A 41 -24.61 2.52 1.45
CA GLY A 41 -24.40 3.38 0.30
C GLY A 41 -24.52 2.60 -1.01
N SER A 42 -23.76 2.98 -2.02
CA SER A 42 -23.72 2.27 -3.30
C SER A 42 -22.60 1.21 -3.36
N ALA A 43 -21.66 1.25 -2.41
CA ALA A 43 -20.53 0.32 -2.31
C ALA A 43 -20.86 -1.03 -1.63
N GLY A 44 -22.13 -1.37 -1.40
CA GLY A 44 -22.54 -2.56 -0.66
C GLY A 44 -21.95 -3.89 -1.16
N ARG A 45 -21.72 -4.02 -2.49
CA ARG A 45 -21.10 -5.22 -3.09
C ARG A 45 -19.64 -5.42 -2.64
N ILE A 46 -18.92 -4.34 -2.34
CA ILE A 46 -17.57 -4.38 -1.79
C ILE A 46 -17.63 -4.91 -0.34
N PHE A 47 -18.55 -4.39 0.46
CA PHE A 47 -18.72 -4.81 1.86
C PHE A 47 -19.16 -6.27 2.00
N ALA A 48 -19.98 -6.75 1.07
CA ALA A 48 -20.41 -8.14 1.00
C ALA A 48 -19.37 -9.10 0.39
N GLN A 49 -18.17 -8.61 0.05
CA GLN A 49 -17.10 -9.39 -0.61
C GLN A 49 -17.56 -10.07 -1.92
N LYS A 50 -18.58 -9.51 -2.58
CA LYS A 50 -19.10 -10.01 -3.87
C LYS A 50 -18.36 -9.43 -5.08
N MET A 51 -17.56 -8.38 -4.86
CA MET A 51 -16.85 -7.64 -5.89
C MET A 51 -15.66 -6.91 -5.25
N SER A 52 -14.53 -6.88 -5.95
CA SER A 52 -13.37 -6.08 -5.55
C SER A 52 -13.63 -4.57 -5.73
N MET A 53 -12.84 -3.74 -5.05
CA MET A 53 -12.89 -2.28 -5.26
C MET A 53 -12.61 -1.91 -6.73
N THR A 54 -11.63 -2.57 -7.36
CA THR A 54 -11.24 -2.31 -8.75
C THR A 54 -12.36 -2.62 -9.72
N GLU A 55 -13.04 -3.76 -9.57
CA GLU A 55 -14.19 -4.13 -10.41
C GLU A 55 -15.35 -3.15 -10.24
N TYR A 56 -15.68 -2.79 -8.99
CA TYR A 56 -16.75 -1.84 -8.70
C TYR A 56 -16.49 -0.47 -9.32
N PHE A 57 -15.27 0.07 -9.15
CA PHE A 57 -14.92 1.37 -9.74
C PHE A 57 -14.83 1.32 -11.27
N THR A 58 -14.42 0.18 -11.85
CA THR A 58 -14.43 -0.03 -13.30
C THR A 58 -15.85 -0.06 -13.85
N GLU A 59 -16.76 -0.77 -13.19
CA GLU A 59 -18.19 -0.81 -13.56
C GLU A 59 -18.79 0.60 -13.48
N LEU A 60 -18.55 1.30 -12.37
CA LEU A 60 -19.03 2.67 -12.16
C LEU A 60 -18.46 3.64 -13.20
N TYR A 61 -17.17 3.53 -13.53
CA TYR A 61 -16.53 4.31 -14.57
C TYR A 61 -17.17 4.06 -15.95
N ARG A 62 -17.47 2.81 -16.30
CA ARG A 62 -18.03 2.45 -17.62
C ARG A 62 -19.52 2.76 -17.74
N LYS A 63 -20.27 2.72 -16.64
CA LYS A 63 -21.73 2.96 -16.62
C LYS A 63 -22.12 4.38 -17.01
N TYR A 64 -21.26 5.37 -16.78
CA TYR A 64 -21.55 6.79 -17.02
C TYR A 64 -20.60 7.40 -18.05
N PRO A 65 -20.58 6.93 -19.32
CA PRO A 65 -19.53 7.23 -20.28
C PRO A 65 -19.38 8.71 -20.65
N LYS A 66 -20.45 9.51 -20.49
CA LYS A 66 -20.48 10.94 -20.84
C LYS A 66 -20.09 11.88 -19.70
N GLU A 67 -19.99 11.37 -18.48
CA GLU A 67 -19.76 12.19 -17.28
C GLU A 67 -18.27 12.35 -16.97
N LYS A 68 -17.84 13.57 -16.63
CA LYS A 68 -16.43 13.82 -16.24
C LYS A 68 -16.09 13.27 -14.85
N LEU A 69 -17.08 13.18 -13.98
CA LEU A 69 -16.99 12.58 -12.66
C LEU A 69 -18.33 11.95 -12.30
N VAL A 70 -18.31 10.93 -11.45
CA VAL A 70 -19.52 10.22 -11.02
C VAL A 70 -19.51 10.14 -9.51
N GLY A 71 -20.56 10.67 -8.88
CA GLY A 71 -20.77 10.56 -7.44
C GLY A 71 -21.11 9.13 -7.02
N TYR A 72 -20.69 8.75 -5.82
CA TYR A 72 -21.14 7.52 -5.18
C TYR A 72 -21.08 7.71 -3.65
N TYR A 73 -21.61 6.72 -2.93
CA TYR A 73 -21.61 6.70 -1.48
C TYR A 73 -20.89 5.46 -0.97
N PHE A 74 -19.78 5.66 -0.28
CA PHE A 74 -19.06 4.60 0.42
C PHE A 74 -19.56 4.58 1.86
N SER A 75 -20.51 3.70 2.18
CA SER A 75 -21.34 3.84 3.38
C SER A 75 -22.09 5.18 3.36
N ARG A 76 -21.74 6.12 4.24
CA ARG A 76 -22.33 7.47 4.34
C ARG A 76 -21.41 8.55 3.75
N GLU A 77 -20.17 8.18 3.39
CA GLU A 77 -19.21 9.12 2.81
C GLU A 77 -19.56 9.46 1.37
N LYS A 78 -19.43 10.74 1.04
CA LYS A 78 -19.68 11.28 -0.30
C LYS A 78 -18.37 11.17 -1.07
N ALA A 79 -18.33 10.32 -2.09
CA ALA A 79 -17.13 10.08 -2.87
C ALA A 79 -17.40 10.25 -4.37
N VAL A 80 -16.34 10.43 -5.16
CA VAL A 80 -16.44 10.54 -6.62
C VAL A 80 -15.46 9.60 -7.30
N VAL A 81 -15.84 9.08 -8.45
CA VAL A 81 -14.91 8.51 -9.42
C VAL A 81 -14.64 9.57 -10.47
N LEU A 82 -13.37 9.98 -10.61
CA LEU A 82 -12.93 10.90 -11.66
C LEU A 82 -12.74 10.15 -12.97
N ARG A 83 -13.23 10.74 -14.06
CA ARG A 83 -13.13 10.15 -15.42
C ARG A 83 -12.38 11.04 -16.40
N ASP A 84 -12.43 12.35 -16.19
CA ASP A 84 -11.72 13.34 -16.99
C ASP A 84 -10.24 13.48 -16.53
N PRO A 85 -9.25 13.26 -17.41
CA PRO A 85 -7.83 13.40 -17.08
C PRO A 85 -7.44 14.78 -16.53
N GLU A 86 -8.10 15.86 -16.96
CA GLU A 86 -7.83 17.19 -16.42
C GLU A 86 -8.27 17.31 -14.96
N LEU A 87 -9.39 16.67 -14.58
CA LEU A 87 -9.81 16.61 -13.17
C LEU A 87 -8.85 15.75 -12.33
N VAL A 88 -8.36 14.65 -12.89
CA VAL A 88 -7.34 13.82 -12.23
C VAL A 88 -6.06 14.63 -12.00
N LYS A 89 -5.62 15.38 -13.01
CA LYS A 89 -4.47 16.29 -12.90
C LYS A 89 -4.70 17.40 -11.87
N CYS A 90 -5.88 17.99 -11.82
CA CYS A 90 -6.24 18.97 -10.79
C CYS A 90 -6.07 18.36 -9.39
N VAL A 91 -6.67 17.20 -9.13
CA VAL A 91 -6.64 16.56 -7.81
C VAL A 91 -5.23 16.10 -7.42
N LEU A 92 -4.49 15.49 -8.33
CA LEU A 92 -3.19 14.87 -8.03
C LEU A 92 -2.01 15.85 -8.10
N ILE A 93 -2.14 16.96 -8.83
CA ILE A 93 -1.02 17.87 -9.12
C ILE A 93 -1.38 19.32 -8.78
N THR A 94 -2.28 19.94 -9.55
CA THR A 94 -2.50 21.39 -9.49
C THR A 94 -2.99 21.86 -8.12
N ASP A 95 -3.95 21.13 -7.55
CA ASP A 95 -4.67 21.46 -6.33
C ASP A 95 -4.36 20.49 -5.19
N PHE A 96 -3.23 19.76 -5.27
CA PHE A 96 -2.85 18.72 -4.31
C PHE A 96 -2.93 19.17 -2.84
N GLN A 97 -2.65 20.45 -2.56
CA GLN A 97 -2.76 21.02 -1.21
C GLN A 97 -4.17 20.91 -0.58
N TYR A 98 -5.22 20.71 -1.39
CA TYR A 98 -6.59 20.45 -0.92
C TYR A 98 -6.93 18.95 -0.88
N PHE A 99 -6.14 18.11 -1.54
CA PHE A 99 -6.41 16.67 -1.76
C PHE A 99 -5.31 15.75 -1.21
N TYR A 100 -4.42 16.25 -0.35
CA TYR A 100 -3.32 15.44 0.20
C TYR A 100 -3.79 14.27 1.09
N ARG A 101 -5.04 14.30 1.57
CA ARG A 101 -5.60 13.23 2.39
C ARG A 101 -5.95 12.02 1.55
N ARG A 102 -5.49 10.85 1.96
CA ARG A 102 -5.74 9.58 1.27
C ARG A 102 -7.13 9.00 1.52
N GLY A 103 -7.79 9.43 2.59
CA GLY A 103 -9.14 8.96 2.94
C GLY A 103 -9.20 7.53 3.47
N ILE A 104 -8.06 6.94 3.87
CA ILE A 104 -7.98 5.60 4.45
C ILE A 104 -8.09 5.65 5.98
N ASN A 105 -7.43 6.64 6.60
CA ASN A 105 -7.53 6.90 8.02
C ASN A 105 -8.72 7.84 8.31
N TYR A 106 -9.81 7.28 8.83
CA TYR A 106 -11.02 8.04 9.17
C TYR A 106 -10.80 9.00 10.36
N HIS A 107 -9.95 8.61 11.31
CA HIS A 107 -9.67 9.36 12.52
C HIS A 107 -8.26 9.95 12.50
N LYS A 108 -8.11 11.22 12.85
CA LYS A 108 -6.79 11.86 13.00
C LYS A 108 -6.09 11.44 14.30
N ASP A 109 -6.86 11.29 15.37
CA ASP A 109 -6.28 11.07 16.72
C ASP A 109 -6.15 9.59 17.08
N VAL A 110 -6.94 8.73 16.44
CA VAL A 110 -6.97 7.28 16.70
C VAL A 110 -6.47 6.53 15.46
N VAL A 111 -5.16 6.54 15.28
CA VAL A 111 -4.47 5.86 14.18
C VAL A 111 -3.71 4.66 14.73
N GLU A 112 -3.95 3.49 14.14
CA GLU A 112 -3.23 2.26 14.47
C GLU A 112 -1.72 2.45 14.27
N PRO A 113 -0.86 1.89 15.14
CA PRO A 113 0.57 2.10 15.05
C PRO A 113 1.16 1.80 13.68
N MET A 114 0.80 0.65 13.10
CA MET A 114 1.29 0.23 11.79
C MET A 114 0.78 1.10 10.64
N PHE A 115 -0.27 1.91 10.83
CA PHE A 115 -0.75 2.88 9.84
C PHE A 115 -0.10 4.27 9.98
N LYS A 116 0.77 4.48 10.97
CA LYS A 116 1.60 5.70 11.04
C LYS A 116 2.81 5.56 10.11
N ASN A 117 2.57 5.31 8.82
CA ASN A 117 3.62 5.07 7.84
C ASN A 117 3.42 5.90 6.57
N LEU A 118 4.46 5.97 5.73
CA LEU A 118 4.46 6.80 4.53
C LEU A 118 3.26 6.58 3.58
N PHE A 119 2.67 5.39 3.56
CA PHE A 119 1.52 5.06 2.72
C PHE A 119 0.18 5.48 3.33
N PHE A 120 -0.01 5.41 4.64
CA PHE A 120 -1.30 5.73 5.28
C PHE A 120 -1.31 7.11 5.96
N ALA A 121 -0.15 7.66 6.27
CA ALA A 121 -0.04 8.99 6.83
C ALA A 121 -0.58 10.04 5.83
N ASP A 122 -1.17 11.08 6.41
CA ASP A 122 -1.61 12.31 5.75
C ASP A 122 -0.92 13.50 6.43
N GLY A 123 -1.10 14.71 5.88
CA GLY A 123 -0.75 15.95 6.56
C GLY A 123 0.74 16.10 6.86
N ASP A 124 1.05 16.68 8.02
CA ASP A 124 2.42 16.98 8.41
C ASP A 124 3.25 15.71 8.59
N LEU A 125 2.67 14.65 9.17
CA LEU A 125 3.34 13.36 9.34
C LEU A 125 3.78 12.79 7.98
N TRP A 126 2.89 12.80 6.99
CA TRP A 126 3.22 12.34 5.64
C TRP A 126 4.31 13.19 5.00
N LYS A 127 4.20 14.52 5.06
CA LYS A 127 5.17 15.43 4.43
C LYS A 127 6.56 15.22 5.01
N LEU A 128 6.68 15.19 6.34
CA LEU A 128 7.95 15.00 7.03
C LEU A 128 8.56 13.63 6.73
N LEU A 129 7.77 12.54 6.78
CA LEU A 129 8.24 11.21 6.38
C LEU A 129 8.67 11.20 4.91
N ARG A 130 7.86 11.72 3.99
CA ARG A 130 8.15 11.70 2.54
C ARG A 130 9.45 12.41 2.21
N GLN A 131 9.67 13.59 2.78
CA GLN A 131 10.90 14.35 2.60
C GLN A 131 12.14 13.58 3.06
N ARG A 132 12.03 12.84 4.18
CA ARG A 132 13.17 12.11 4.76
C ARG A 132 13.41 10.73 4.14
N MET A 133 12.38 10.09 3.57
CA MET A 133 12.51 8.79 2.92
C MET A 133 12.90 8.87 1.44
N THR A 134 12.64 10.01 0.77
CA THR A 134 12.98 10.19 -0.65
C THR A 134 14.47 9.92 -0.99
N PRO A 135 15.46 10.34 -0.16
CA PRO A 135 16.87 10.07 -0.42
C PRO A 135 17.25 8.58 -0.52
N ALA A 136 16.44 7.67 0.05
CA ALA A 136 16.66 6.22 -0.05
C ALA A 136 16.66 5.71 -1.49
N PHE A 137 15.93 6.41 -2.38
CA PHE A 137 15.66 5.98 -3.75
C PHE A 137 16.39 6.86 -4.79
N THR A 138 17.48 7.51 -4.40
CA THR A 138 18.33 8.23 -5.36
C THR A 138 19.00 7.25 -6.32
N SER A 139 19.31 7.69 -7.54
CA SER A 139 19.98 6.85 -8.55
C SER A 139 21.29 6.24 -8.04
N GLY A 140 22.03 6.97 -7.19
CA GLY A 140 23.25 6.46 -6.57
C GLY A 140 22.99 5.28 -5.60
N LYS A 141 21.94 5.36 -4.78
CA LYS A 141 21.54 4.27 -3.88
C LYS A 141 20.99 3.08 -4.66
N LEU A 142 20.18 3.31 -5.70
CA LEU A 142 19.68 2.24 -6.56
C LEU A 142 20.82 1.50 -7.29
N LYS A 143 21.80 2.23 -7.82
CA LYS A 143 23.00 1.63 -8.43
C LYS A 143 23.81 0.82 -7.41
N ALA A 144 23.94 1.31 -6.17
CA ALA A 144 24.62 0.59 -5.11
C ALA A 144 23.90 -0.71 -4.69
N MET A 145 22.57 -0.76 -4.82
CA MET A 145 21.76 -1.95 -4.55
C MET A 145 21.84 -3.00 -5.66
N PHE A 146 22.16 -2.60 -6.90
CA PHE A 146 22.09 -3.47 -8.08
C PHE A 146 22.83 -4.81 -7.95
N PRO A 147 24.05 -4.90 -7.36
CA PRO A 147 24.71 -6.18 -7.15
C PRO A 147 23.90 -7.17 -6.30
N LEU A 148 23.16 -6.68 -5.29
CA LEU A 148 22.28 -7.51 -4.48
C LEU A 148 21.10 -8.05 -5.31
N ILE A 149 20.59 -7.24 -6.24
CA ILE A 149 19.52 -7.64 -7.16
C ILE A 149 20.00 -8.77 -8.07
N VAL A 150 21.20 -8.64 -8.64
CA VAL A 150 21.81 -9.66 -9.51
C VAL A 150 22.01 -10.95 -8.75
N GLU A 151 22.60 -10.92 -7.54
CA GLU A 151 22.82 -12.11 -6.72
C GLU A 151 21.51 -12.88 -6.46
N ARG A 152 20.42 -12.16 -6.16
CA ARG A 152 19.09 -12.76 -5.96
C ARG A 152 18.48 -13.29 -7.24
N THR A 153 18.74 -12.62 -8.36
CA THR A 153 18.28 -13.06 -9.69
C THR A 153 18.99 -14.34 -10.12
N GLU A 154 20.28 -14.50 -9.81
CA GLU A 154 21.04 -15.73 -10.06
C GLU A 154 20.52 -16.92 -9.24
N ARG A 155 20.08 -16.69 -7.99
CA ARG A 155 19.38 -17.72 -7.19
C ARG A 155 18.05 -18.12 -7.84
N LEU A 156 17.23 -17.14 -8.22
CA LEU A 156 15.98 -17.37 -8.96
C LEU A 156 16.21 -18.17 -10.24
N GLN A 157 17.22 -17.82 -11.03
CA GLN A 157 17.58 -18.52 -12.27
C GLN A 157 17.93 -19.98 -12.01
N ARG A 158 18.73 -20.28 -10.97
CA ARG A 158 19.07 -21.65 -10.59
C ARG A 158 17.84 -22.47 -10.23
N THR A 159 16.92 -21.92 -9.43
CA THR A 159 15.67 -22.58 -9.07
C THR A 159 14.79 -22.87 -10.29
N ALA A 160 14.66 -21.89 -11.20
CA ALA A 160 13.90 -22.05 -12.44
C ALA A 160 14.54 -23.07 -13.40
N ALA A 161 15.87 -23.04 -13.57
CA ALA A 161 16.61 -23.97 -14.41
C ALA A 161 16.46 -25.41 -13.91
N ALA A 162 16.62 -25.63 -12.60
CA ALA A 162 16.45 -26.96 -12.00
C ALA A 162 15.02 -27.51 -12.18
N ALA A 163 14.00 -26.65 -12.19
CA ALA A 163 12.63 -27.06 -12.50
C ALA A 163 12.47 -27.43 -13.99
N ALA A 164 13.03 -26.62 -14.89
CA ALA A 164 13.00 -26.85 -16.34
C ALA A 164 13.71 -28.16 -16.74
N GLU A 165 14.88 -28.45 -16.15
CA GLU A 165 15.62 -29.71 -16.38
C GLU A 165 14.81 -30.95 -16.01
N ARG A 166 13.95 -30.84 -14.99
CA ARG A 166 13.05 -31.92 -14.57
C ARG A 166 11.73 -31.96 -15.35
N GLY A 167 11.50 -31.00 -16.25
CA GLY A 167 10.20 -30.82 -16.90
C GLY A 167 9.06 -30.50 -15.93
N ALA A 168 9.38 -29.89 -14.78
CA ALA A 168 8.40 -29.58 -13.74
C ALA A 168 7.67 -28.27 -14.06
N GLU A 169 6.38 -28.23 -13.74
CA GLU A 169 5.61 -26.98 -13.76
C GLU A 169 6.01 -26.08 -12.59
N VAL A 170 5.98 -24.77 -12.81
CA VAL A 170 6.34 -23.76 -11.81
C VAL A 170 5.20 -22.76 -11.67
N ASP A 171 4.74 -22.56 -10.44
CA ASP A 171 3.88 -21.43 -10.11
C ASP A 171 4.71 -20.15 -10.13
N VAL A 172 4.64 -19.39 -11.23
CA VAL A 172 5.37 -18.14 -11.40
C VAL A 172 4.98 -17.08 -10.38
N ARG A 173 3.75 -17.10 -9.86
CA ARG A 173 3.32 -16.15 -8.83
C ARG A 173 4.07 -16.40 -7.53
N ASP A 174 4.15 -17.66 -7.13
CA ASP A 174 4.85 -18.01 -5.92
C ASP A 174 6.37 -17.85 -6.08
N LEU A 175 6.94 -18.23 -7.22
CA LEU A 175 8.37 -18.02 -7.52
C LEU A 175 8.75 -16.53 -7.44
N MET A 176 7.98 -15.65 -8.07
CA MET A 176 8.26 -14.21 -8.01
C MET A 176 7.98 -13.61 -6.63
N ALA A 177 7.00 -14.13 -5.88
CA ALA A 177 6.78 -13.75 -4.49
C ALA A 177 7.99 -14.08 -3.60
N ARG A 178 8.59 -15.26 -3.78
CA ARG A 178 9.83 -15.65 -3.09
C ARG A 178 10.99 -14.72 -3.45
N TYR A 179 11.18 -14.45 -4.74
CA TYR A 179 12.22 -13.54 -5.22
C TYR A 179 12.07 -12.12 -4.65
N THR A 180 10.87 -11.53 -4.68
CA THR A 180 10.68 -10.16 -4.20
C THR A 180 10.77 -10.04 -2.68
N THR A 181 10.41 -11.10 -1.95
CA THR A 181 10.64 -11.20 -0.50
C THR A 181 12.13 -11.15 -0.18
N ASP A 182 12.93 -11.94 -0.90
CA ASP A 182 14.38 -11.99 -0.68
C ASP A 182 15.09 -10.71 -1.17
N PHE A 183 14.60 -10.12 -2.26
CA PHE A 183 15.02 -8.80 -2.74
C PHE A 183 14.83 -7.70 -1.69
N ILE A 184 13.63 -7.57 -1.11
CA ILE A 184 13.36 -6.52 -0.12
C ILE A 184 14.10 -6.80 1.19
N GLY A 185 14.27 -8.08 1.55
CA GLY A 185 15.12 -8.51 2.66
C GLY A 185 16.56 -8.01 2.48
N ALA A 186 17.17 -8.27 1.33
CA ALA A 186 18.55 -7.92 1.05
C ALA A 186 18.76 -6.40 0.88
N CYS A 187 17.97 -5.77 0.01
CA CYS A 187 18.15 -4.36 -0.37
C CYS A 187 17.61 -3.40 0.69
N GLY A 188 16.46 -3.73 1.29
CA GLY A 188 15.81 -2.89 2.29
C GLY A 188 16.39 -3.10 3.69
N PHE A 189 16.52 -4.36 4.12
CA PHE A 189 16.80 -4.68 5.52
C PHE A 189 18.20 -5.24 5.77
N GLY A 190 18.98 -5.48 4.71
CA GLY A 190 20.32 -6.05 4.81
C GLY A 190 20.32 -7.47 5.38
N ILE A 191 19.26 -8.23 5.14
CA ILE A 191 19.06 -9.59 5.66
C ILE A 191 18.92 -10.55 4.48
N ASP A 192 19.54 -11.72 4.59
CA ASP A 192 19.23 -12.82 3.69
C ASP A 192 17.94 -13.49 4.17
N ALA A 193 16.83 -13.26 3.47
CA ALA A 193 15.54 -13.81 3.88
C ALA A 193 15.41 -15.29 3.50
N ASN A 194 16.33 -15.80 2.66
CA ASN A 194 16.39 -17.16 2.16
C ASN A 194 15.05 -17.66 1.58
N SER A 195 14.20 -16.74 1.12
CA SER A 195 12.82 -17.06 0.74
C SER A 195 12.70 -17.74 -0.62
N ILE A 196 13.76 -17.69 -1.44
CA ILE A 196 13.86 -18.40 -2.72
C ILE A 196 14.01 -19.90 -2.48
N ASP A 197 14.85 -20.28 -1.52
CA ASP A 197 15.19 -21.68 -1.22
C ASP A 197 14.29 -22.30 -0.15
N ASP A 198 13.75 -21.49 0.77
CA ASP A 198 12.88 -21.91 1.87
C ASP A 198 11.50 -21.23 1.81
N GLU A 199 10.47 -22.02 1.50
CA GLU A 199 9.06 -21.59 1.46
C GLU A 199 8.49 -21.20 2.84
N ASP A 200 9.09 -21.74 3.90
CA ASP A 200 8.66 -21.57 5.27
C ASP A 200 9.39 -20.44 6.01
N ALA A 201 10.22 -19.68 5.29
CA ALA A 201 10.99 -18.57 5.81
C ALA A 201 10.08 -17.56 6.57
N PRO A 202 10.49 -17.06 7.75
CA PRO A 202 9.68 -16.15 8.57
C PRO A 202 9.19 -14.91 7.81
N PHE A 203 10.05 -14.33 6.95
CA PHE A 203 9.68 -13.21 6.09
C PHE A 203 8.55 -13.56 5.12
N ARG A 204 8.62 -14.74 4.48
CA ARG A 204 7.58 -15.20 3.56
C ARG A 204 6.24 -15.38 4.27
N LYS A 205 6.25 -15.94 5.49
CA LYS A 205 5.04 -16.13 6.33
C LYS A 205 4.41 -14.79 6.72
N LEU A 206 5.22 -13.83 7.18
CA LEU A 206 4.76 -12.49 7.49
C LEU A 206 4.13 -11.81 6.26
N GLY A 207 4.81 -11.85 5.10
CA GLY A 207 4.30 -11.29 3.85
C GLY A 207 2.97 -11.91 3.43
N LYS A 208 2.86 -13.24 3.46
CA LYS A 208 1.62 -13.95 3.15
C LYS A 208 0.47 -13.56 4.08
N ARG A 209 0.73 -13.42 5.38
CA ARG A 209 -0.28 -13.03 6.38
C ARG A 209 -0.78 -11.59 6.20
N ILE A 210 0.10 -10.66 5.79
CA ILE A 210 -0.26 -9.26 5.51
C ILE A 210 -1.27 -9.17 4.36
N PHE A 211 -1.07 -9.96 3.29
CA PHE A 211 -1.90 -9.91 2.08
C PHE A 211 -3.03 -10.95 2.03
N THR A 212 -3.11 -11.85 3.03
CA THR A 212 -4.20 -12.82 3.18
C THR A 212 -5.02 -12.44 4.41
N PRO A 213 -6.01 -11.55 4.29
CA PRO A 213 -6.83 -11.14 5.43
C PRO A 213 -7.66 -12.31 5.94
N SER A 214 -7.72 -12.45 7.26
CA SER A 214 -8.62 -13.41 7.91
C SER A 214 -10.06 -12.91 7.89
N LEU A 215 -11.04 -13.77 8.19
CA LEU A 215 -12.44 -13.35 8.36
C LEU A 215 -12.59 -12.24 9.40
N ARG A 216 -11.80 -12.30 10.48
CA ARG A 216 -11.76 -11.26 11.51
C ARG A 216 -11.29 -9.94 10.93
N ASP A 217 -10.26 -9.93 10.09
CA ASP A 217 -9.71 -8.71 9.49
C ASP A 217 -10.71 -8.07 8.52
N ILE A 218 -11.42 -8.90 7.74
CA ILE A 218 -12.50 -8.46 6.86
C ILE A 218 -13.64 -7.83 7.67
N ILE A 219 -14.12 -8.52 8.71
CA ILE A 219 -15.21 -8.02 9.57
C ILE A 219 -14.84 -6.68 10.21
N VAL A 220 -13.63 -6.57 10.78
CA VAL A 220 -13.16 -5.32 11.39
C VAL A 220 -13.05 -4.20 10.36
N THR A 221 -12.49 -4.48 9.19
CA THR A 221 -12.34 -3.48 8.12
C THR A 221 -13.70 -2.98 7.64
N VAL A 222 -14.65 -3.89 7.37
CA VAL A 222 -16.01 -3.54 6.94
C VAL A 222 -16.75 -2.78 8.03
N ALA A 223 -16.63 -3.19 9.30
CA ALA A 223 -17.22 -2.47 10.43
C ALA A 223 -16.71 -1.02 10.51
N LYS A 224 -15.40 -0.82 10.36
CA LYS A 224 -14.79 0.52 10.34
C LYS A 224 -15.21 1.35 9.14
N TRP A 225 -15.40 0.75 7.97
CA TRP A 225 -15.94 1.46 6.80
C TRP A 225 -17.42 1.85 6.94
N LEU A 226 -18.23 0.99 7.56
CA LEU A 226 -19.66 1.25 7.76
C LEU A 226 -19.92 2.27 8.87
N ALA A 227 -19.22 2.16 10.00
CA ALA A 227 -19.39 3.01 11.18
C ALA A 227 -18.05 3.37 11.83
N PRO A 228 -17.26 4.27 11.21
CA PRO A 228 -15.90 4.58 11.65
C PRO A 228 -15.84 5.06 13.10
N ASP A 229 -16.79 5.89 13.55
CA ASP A 229 -16.81 6.44 14.91
C ASP A 229 -17.07 5.37 15.98
N LEU A 230 -17.95 4.41 15.70
CA LEU A 230 -18.32 3.33 16.63
C LEU A 230 -17.18 2.33 16.80
N PHE A 231 -16.44 2.05 15.72
CA PHE A 231 -15.42 1.01 15.68
C PHE A 231 -13.98 1.55 15.63
N LYS A 232 -13.78 2.82 16.00
CA LYS A 232 -12.46 3.49 15.92
C LYS A 232 -11.34 2.79 16.69
N CYS A 233 -11.68 2.11 17.79
CA CYS A 233 -10.71 1.40 18.63
C CYS A 233 -10.39 -0.02 18.14
N LEU A 234 -11.13 -0.55 17.15
CA LEU A 234 -10.80 -1.84 16.56
C LEU A 234 -9.56 -1.71 15.68
N ARG A 235 -8.62 -2.66 15.82
CA ARG A 235 -7.40 -2.72 15.02
C ARG A 235 -7.63 -3.54 13.74
N THR A 236 -7.47 -2.93 12.58
CA THR A 236 -7.47 -3.58 11.27
C THR A 236 -6.27 -4.50 11.14
N VAL A 237 -5.08 -4.04 11.54
CA VAL A 237 -3.88 -4.89 11.55
C VAL A 237 -4.02 -5.89 12.69
N ALA A 238 -3.85 -7.17 12.36
CA ALA A 238 -3.94 -8.24 13.34
C ALA A 238 -2.81 -8.10 14.38
N PRO A 239 -3.08 -8.34 15.67
CA PRO A 239 -2.08 -8.22 16.73
C PRO A 239 -0.82 -9.05 16.46
N GLU A 240 -0.95 -10.26 15.89
CA GLU A 240 0.22 -11.08 15.55
C GLU A 240 1.12 -10.41 14.50
N VAL A 241 0.54 -9.76 13.47
CA VAL A 241 1.31 -9.07 12.42
C VAL A 241 2.05 -7.85 12.99
N GLU A 242 1.40 -7.10 13.88
CA GLU A 242 2.03 -5.97 14.57
C GLU A 242 3.20 -6.45 15.45
N GLN A 243 3.01 -7.52 16.22
CA GLN A 243 4.03 -8.09 17.10
C GLN A 243 5.20 -8.70 16.34
N ASP A 244 4.94 -9.43 15.25
CA ASP A 244 5.98 -10.03 14.40
C ASP A 244 6.82 -8.93 13.73
N THR A 245 6.17 -7.86 13.25
CA THR A 245 6.86 -6.70 12.69
C THR A 245 7.74 -6.02 13.73
N LEU A 246 7.22 -5.78 14.93
CA LEU A 246 7.98 -5.16 16.01
C LEU A 246 9.18 -6.01 16.44
N SER A 247 8.97 -7.33 16.56
CA SER A 247 10.02 -8.29 16.89
C SER A 247 11.11 -8.28 15.82
N LEU A 248 10.72 -8.31 14.55
CA LEU A 248 11.66 -8.25 13.43
C LEU A 248 12.50 -6.97 13.48
N VAL A 249 11.86 -5.82 13.57
CA VAL A 249 12.55 -4.52 13.63
C VAL A 249 13.51 -4.50 14.80
N ARG A 250 13.07 -4.95 15.97
CA ARG A 250 13.91 -5.01 17.17
C ARG A 250 15.15 -5.89 16.95
N SER A 251 14.99 -7.10 16.42
CA SER A 251 16.11 -8.00 16.14
C SER A 251 17.13 -7.38 15.18
N ILE A 252 16.65 -6.70 14.13
CA ILE A 252 17.53 -6.01 13.17
C ILE A 252 18.32 -4.89 13.85
N MET A 253 17.65 -4.08 14.68
CA MET A 253 18.29 -2.96 15.37
C MET A 253 19.32 -3.46 16.40
N GLU A 254 18.99 -4.52 17.14
CA GLU A 254 19.88 -5.15 18.13
C GLU A 254 21.12 -5.75 17.45
N GLN A 255 20.97 -6.45 16.32
CA GLN A 255 22.10 -6.97 15.54
C GLN A 255 23.06 -5.87 15.07
N ARG A 256 22.56 -4.64 14.88
CA ARG A 256 23.34 -3.48 14.46
C ARG A 256 23.79 -2.59 15.62
N ASN A 257 23.55 -3.00 16.87
CA ASN A 257 23.80 -2.18 18.07
C ASN A 257 23.20 -0.77 17.97
N TYR A 258 22.07 -0.63 17.26
CA TYR A 258 21.41 0.66 16.99
C TYR A 258 22.30 1.69 16.27
N GLN A 259 23.26 1.24 15.47
CA GLN A 259 24.16 2.08 14.67
C GLN A 259 24.01 1.77 13.17
N PRO A 260 24.09 2.78 12.28
CA PRO A 260 24.18 2.56 10.85
C PRO A 260 25.36 1.63 10.53
N SER A 261 25.12 0.64 9.69
CA SER A 261 26.10 -0.38 9.30
C SER A 261 27.01 0.06 8.16
N GLY A 262 26.68 1.16 7.47
CA GLY A 262 27.38 1.62 6.27
C GLY A 262 27.01 0.84 5.00
N ARG A 263 26.05 -0.10 5.09
CA ARG A 263 25.50 -0.84 3.95
C ARG A 263 24.65 0.03 3.04
N ASN A 264 24.24 1.21 3.52
CA ASN A 264 23.42 2.17 2.79
C ASN A 264 22.01 1.65 2.46
N ASP A 265 21.47 0.76 3.29
CA ASP A 265 20.12 0.22 3.17
C ASP A 265 19.06 1.09 3.88
N PHE A 266 17.80 0.65 3.87
CA PHE A 266 16.70 1.41 4.47
C PHE A 266 16.82 1.49 5.99
N ILE A 267 17.39 0.48 6.64
CA ILE A 267 17.61 0.46 8.09
C ILE A 267 18.67 1.49 8.50
N ASP A 268 19.77 1.59 7.73
CA ASP A 268 20.77 2.63 7.93
C ASP A 268 20.15 4.02 7.86
N LEU A 269 19.27 4.26 6.87
CA LEU A 269 18.54 5.53 6.78
C LEU A 269 17.70 5.81 8.04
N LEU A 270 16.93 4.84 8.54
CA LEU A 270 16.12 5.03 9.74
C LEU A 270 16.99 5.33 10.98
N LEU A 271 18.12 4.64 11.12
CA LEU A 271 19.07 4.86 12.21
C LEU A 271 19.75 6.22 12.12
N GLU A 272 20.19 6.64 10.94
CA GLU A 272 20.75 7.99 10.71
C GLU A 272 19.73 9.09 11.01
N LEU A 273 18.47 8.91 10.59
CA LEU A 273 17.39 9.85 10.90
C LEU A 273 17.16 9.95 12.41
N LYS A 274 17.16 8.81 13.12
CA LYS A 274 17.03 8.77 14.57
C LYS A 274 18.19 9.49 15.27
N GLN A 275 19.42 9.30 14.80
CA GLN A 275 20.61 9.98 15.35
C GLN A 275 20.60 11.50 15.15
N LYS A 276 20.02 11.98 14.05
CA LYS A 276 19.85 13.42 13.77
C LYS A 276 18.80 14.09 14.67
N GLY A 277 18.04 13.31 15.45
CA GLY A 277 17.02 13.81 16.35
C GLY A 277 15.70 14.13 15.64
N LYS A 278 15.06 15.23 16.03
CA LYS A 278 13.74 15.60 15.50
C LYS A 278 13.81 15.96 14.02
N ILE A 279 12.88 15.40 13.25
CA ILE A 279 12.62 15.78 11.87
C ILE A 279 11.78 17.06 11.91
N VAL A 280 12.32 18.14 11.36
CA VAL A 280 11.66 19.44 11.30
C VAL A 280 11.36 19.80 9.85
N GLY A 281 10.21 20.45 9.61
CA GLY A 281 9.81 20.98 8.31
C GLY A 281 8.57 21.87 8.39
N GLU A 282 8.23 22.52 7.28
CA GLU A 282 7.03 23.37 7.20
C GLU A 282 5.75 22.54 7.24
N SER A 283 4.83 22.94 8.12
CA SER A 283 3.49 22.39 8.21
C SER A 283 2.65 22.72 6.98
N ILE A 284 1.86 21.75 6.53
CA ILE A 284 0.80 21.91 5.52
C ILE A 284 -0.59 21.98 6.15
N GLU A 285 -0.72 21.63 7.43
CA GLU A 285 -1.99 21.68 8.17
C GLU A 285 -2.16 22.98 8.96
N HIS A 286 -1.07 23.62 9.38
CA HIS A 286 -1.09 24.75 10.28
C HIS A 286 -0.32 25.94 9.73
N ARG A 287 -0.98 27.11 9.77
CA ARG A 287 -0.40 28.40 9.39
C ARG A 287 -0.38 29.38 10.56
N ASN A 288 0.56 30.32 10.52
CA ASN A 288 0.61 31.47 11.41
C ASN A 288 -0.42 32.51 11.01
N SER A 289 -0.66 33.49 11.89
CA SER A 289 -1.61 34.58 11.66
C SER A 289 -1.24 35.46 10.45
N ASP A 290 0.04 35.49 10.07
CA ASP A 290 0.58 36.22 8.92
C ASP A 290 0.49 35.42 7.60
N GLY A 291 -0.04 34.19 7.63
CA GLY A 291 -0.21 33.33 6.46
C GLY A 291 0.98 32.41 6.16
N THR A 292 2.10 32.52 6.88
CA THR A 292 3.26 31.63 6.76
C THR A 292 2.99 30.24 7.35
N SER A 293 3.69 29.20 6.90
CA SER A 293 3.55 27.85 7.47
C SER A 293 4.17 27.77 8.86
N LYS A 294 3.49 27.11 9.80
CA LYS A 294 4.09 26.74 11.09
C LYS A 294 5.18 25.70 10.89
N ILE A 295 6.03 25.53 11.89
CA ILE A 295 6.99 24.43 11.93
C ILE A 295 6.31 23.19 12.52
N ALA A 296 6.42 22.07 11.81
CA ALA A 296 6.04 20.74 12.28
C ALA A 296 7.29 19.96 12.68
N GLU A 297 7.17 19.18 13.75
CA GLU A 297 8.23 18.33 14.28
C GLU A 297 7.75 16.88 14.36
N LEU A 298 8.66 15.95 14.08
CA LEU A 298 8.42 14.51 14.18
C LEU A 298 9.63 13.83 14.81
N GLU A 299 9.40 13.04 15.84
CA GLU A 299 10.42 12.18 16.43
C GLU A 299 10.26 10.75 15.91
N LEU A 300 11.37 10.16 15.48
CA LEU A 300 11.40 8.80 14.94
C LEU A 300 11.65 7.78 16.07
N ASP A 301 10.58 7.46 16.80
CA ASP A 301 10.60 6.41 17.83
C ASP A 301 10.62 5.00 17.21
N ASN A 302 10.84 3.97 18.06
CA ASN A 302 10.91 2.58 17.61
C ASN A 302 9.61 2.10 16.94
N LEU A 303 8.46 2.61 17.40
CA LEU A 303 7.15 2.20 16.89
C LEU A 303 6.91 2.78 15.48
N LEU A 304 7.32 4.03 15.27
CA LEU A 304 7.25 4.71 13.99
C LEU A 304 8.25 4.13 12.99
N MET A 305 9.46 3.76 13.44
CA MET A 305 10.41 2.99 12.63
C MET A 305 9.79 1.66 12.19
N ALA A 306 9.16 0.93 13.12
CA ALA A 306 8.51 -0.33 12.80
C ALA A 306 7.36 -0.16 11.81
N ALA A 307 6.57 0.91 11.92
CA ALA A 307 5.54 1.25 10.94
C ALA A 307 6.13 1.53 9.54
N GLN A 308 7.32 2.13 9.44
CA GLN A 308 7.99 2.31 8.15
C GLN A 308 8.51 0.99 7.59
N VAL A 309 9.12 0.15 8.43
CA VAL A 309 9.59 -1.18 8.00
C VAL A 309 8.42 -2.05 7.51
N PHE A 310 7.28 -2.02 8.23
CA PHE A 310 6.05 -2.69 7.83
C PHE A 310 5.63 -2.34 6.40
N VAL A 311 5.53 -1.05 6.08
CA VAL A 311 5.05 -0.62 4.77
C VAL A 311 6.06 -0.86 3.67
N PHE A 312 7.36 -0.68 3.93
CA PHE A 312 8.41 -0.94 2.95
C PHE A 312 8.52 -2.43 2.63
N PHE A 313 8.37 -3.29 3.65
CA PHE A 313 8.29 -4.73 3.44
C PHE A 313 7.07 -5.10 2.59
N ALA A 314 5.88 -4.66 2.99
CA ALA A 314 4.65 -4.98 2.27
C ALA A 314 4.67 -4.47 0.82
N ALA A 315 5.09 -3.22 0.60
CA ALA A 315 5.11 -2.59 -0.71
C ALA A 315 6.18 -3.20 -1.64
N GLY A 316 7.39 -3.49 -1.12
CA GLY A 316 8.49 -4.04 -1.90
C GLY A 316 8.27 -5.49 -2.34
N PHE A 317 7.43 -6.23 -1.62
CA PHE A 317 7.13 -7.62 -1.87
C PHE A 317 6.00 -7.83 -2.91
N GLU A 318 4.75 -7.46 -2.59
CA GLU A 318 3.56 -7.94 -3.33
C GLU A 318 3.41 -7.26 -4.70
N THR A 319 3.71 -5.97 -4.79
CA THR A 319 3.51 -5.19 -6.02
C THR A 319 4.45 -5.64 -7.13
N SER A 320 5.74 -5.75 -6.81
CA SER A 320 6.78 -6.27 -7.70
C SER A 320 6.52 -7.72 -8.09
N SER A 321 6.06 -8.56 -7.15
CA SER A 321 5.73 -9.96 -7.44
C SER A 321 4.58 -10.05 -8.43
N SER A 322 3.48 -9.32 -8.18
CA SER A 322 2.32 -9.30 -9.07
C SER A 322 2.69 -8.81 -10.48
N ALA A 323 3.44 -7.72 -10.59
CA ALA A 323 3.85 -7.16 -11.87
C ALA A 323 4.72 -8.13 -12.67
N THR A 324 5.76 -8.69 -12.05
CA THR A 324 6.69 -9.62 -12.73
C THR A 324 6.04 -10.96 -13.06
N SER A 325 5.18 -11.49 -12.19
CA SER A 325 4.40 -12.70 -12.47
C SER A 325 3.48 -12.52 -13.68
N TYR A 326 2.79 -11.37 -13.75
CA TYR A 326 1.93 -11.07 -14.87
C TYR A 326 2.73 -10.85 -16.16
N THR A 327 3.89 -10.21 -16.09
CA THR A 327 4.82 -10.09 -17.22
C THR A 327 5.23 -11.46 -17.75
N LEU A 328 5.66 -12.38 -16.88
CA LEU A 328 6.03 -13.75 -17.29
C LEU A 328 4.85 -14.49 -17.92
N HIS A 329 3.65 -14.36 -17.35
CA HIS A 329 2.44 -14.94 -17.90
C HIS A 329 2.11 -14.39 -19.29
N GLN A 330 2.23 -13.07 -19.51
CA GLN A 330 2.01 -12.46 -20.81
C GLN A 330 3.07 -12.88 -21.84
N LEU A 331 4.34 -12.95 -21.46
CA LEU A 331 5.41 -13.41 -22.36
C LEU A 331 5.21 -14.87 -22.78
N ALA A 332 4.79 -15.75 -21.86
CA ALA A 332 4.49 -17.14 -22.17
C ALA A 332 3.34 -17.30 -23.18
N LEU A 333 2.38 -16.38 -23.20
CA LEU A 333 1.27 -16.36 -24.16
C LEU A 333 1.59 -15.64 -25.48
N HIS A 334 2.71 -14.90 -25.55
CA HIS A 334 3.13 -14.14 -26.73
C HIS A 334 4.61 -14.42 -27.08
N PRO A 335 4.91 -15.61 -27.66
CA PRO A 335 6.28 -16.04 -27.92
C PRO A 335 7.08 -15.11 -28.85
N ASP A 336 6.42 -14.40 -29.75
CA ASP A 336 7.02 -13.39 -30.62
C ASP A 336 7.56 -12.20 -29.82
N GLN A 337 6.80 -11.75 -28.81
CA GLN A 337 7.24 -10.68 -27.90
C GLN A 337 8.35 -11.18 -26.98
N GLN A 338 8.25 -12.42 -26.49
CA GLN A 338 9.32 -13.05 -25.70
C GLN A 338 10.64 -13.13 -26.48
N ALA A 339 10.61 -13.59 -27.73
CA ALA A 339 11.79 -13.67 -28.58
C ALA A 339 12.39 -12.29 -28.83
N LYS A 340 11.55 -11.27 -29.06
CA LYS A 340 12.01 -9.88 -29.21
C LYS A 340 12.72 -9.38 -27.96
N CYS A 341 12.15 -9.59 -26.77
CA CYS A 341 12.79 -9.21 -25.51
C CYS A 341 14.13 -9.92 -25.31
N GLN A 342 14.22 -11.21 -25.64
CA GLN A 342 15.46 -11.97 -25.55
C GLN A 342 16.55 -11.40 -26.47
N LEU A 343 16.21 -11.10 -27.73
CA LEU A 343 17.14 -10.49 -28.68
C LEU A 343 17.65 -9.12 -28.22
N GLU A 344 16.79 -8.30 -27.61
CA GLU A 344 17.19 -7.02 -27.04
C GLU A 344 18.14 -7.21 -25.85
N ILE A 345 17.82 -8.13 -24.93
CA ILE A 345 18.67 -8.47 -23.78
C ILE A 345 20.03 -8.99 -24.24
N ASP A 346 20.07 -9.96 -25.15
CA ASP A 346 21.31 -10.54 -25.68
C ASP A 346 22.16 -9.47 -26.38
N GLY A 347 21.52 -8.59 -27.14
CA GLY A 347 22.18 -7.47 -27.84
C GLY A 347 22.82 -6.48 -26.87
N VAL A 348 22.17 -6.18 -25.74
CA VAL A 348 22.73 -5.30 -24.72
C VAL A 348 23.82 -6.01 -23.93
N LEU A 349 23.58 -7.21 -23.41
CA LEU A 349 24.56 -7.96 -22.63
C LEU A 349 25.85 -8.24 -23.42
N THR A 350 25.76 -8.46 -24.73
CA THR A 350 26.94 -8.60 -25.60
C THR A 350 27.85 -7.36 -25.54
N ARG A 351 27.27 -6.15 -25.47
CA ARG A 351 28.04 -4.89 -25.35
C ARG A 351 28.73 -4.74 -23.99
N TYR A 352 28.21 -5.42 -22.97
CA TYR A 352 28.72 -5.41 -21.60
C TYR A 352 29.44 -6.71 -21.21
N GLY A 353 29.92 -7.49 -22.20
CA GLY A 353 30.73 -8.69 -21.95
C GLY A 353 29.96 -9.81 -21.24
N GLY A 354 28.65 -9.90 -21.46
CA GLY A 354 27.75 -10.90 -20.87
C GLY A 354 27.40 -10.64 -19.41
N LYS A 355 27.79 -9.50 -18.84
CA LYS A 355 27.51 -9.16 -17.45
C LYS A 355 26.26 -8.29 -17.32
N LEU A 356 25.34 -8.72 -16.46
CA LEU A 356 24.23 -7.88 -16.02
C LEU A 356 24.76 -6.86 -14.99
N CYS A 357 24.82 -5.59 -15.38
CA CYS A 357 25.20 -4.45 -14.53
C CYS A 357 24.14 -3.34 -14.64
N TYR A 358 24.20 -2.32 -13.79
CA TYR A 358 23.18 -1.26 -13.77
C TYR A 358 23.11 -0.46 -15.09
N GLU A 359 24.22 -0.38 -15.81
CA GLU A 359 24.31 0.29 -17.11
C GLU A 359 23.85 -0.57 -18.30
N ALA A 360 23.85 -1.89 -18.14
CA ALA A 360 23.35 -2.85 -19.11
C ALA A 360 21.83 -2.99 -18.96
#